data_AF-A0A965UZ34-F1
#
_entry.id   AF-A0A965UZ34-F1
#
_cell.length_a   1.000
_cell.length_b   1.000
_cell.length_c   1.000
_cell.angle_alpha   90.00
_cell.angle_beta   90.00
_cell.angle_gamma   90.00
#
_symmetry.space_group_name_H-M   'P 1'
#
loop_
_entity.id
_entity.type
_entity.pdbx_description
1 polymer ?
#
loop_
_entity_poly.entity_id
_entity_poly.type
_entity_poly.pdbx_seq_one_letter_code
_entity_poly.pdbx_strand_id
1 'polypeptide(L)'
;MYFQENTTQRGSITSNGTATAYNTSSDYRLKDNPQPLTGSGSFIDALKPKTWEWRDNGSKGVGFIAHEVQEVSPRTVVGDKDAVDKDGKPIMQAMEYGSAEFIANIVAELQSLRQRVAQLEGTQP
;
A
#
# COMPACT_ATOMS: atom_id res chain seq x y z
N MET A 1 1.76 -11.40 -20.10
CA MET A 1 0.46 -10.72 -20.27
C MET A 1 0.67 -9.23 -20.07
N TYR A 2 0.21 -8.39 -21.00
CA TYR A 2 0.29 -6.92 -20.86
C TYR A 2 -1.05 -6.37 -20.39
N PHE A 3 -1.00 -5.43 -19.44
CA PHE A 3 -2.16 -4.63 -19.06
C PHE A 3 -2.13 -3.34 -19.84
N GLN A 4 -3.22 -3.08 -20.58
CA GLN A 4 -3.34 -1.92 -21.44
C GLN A 4 -4.66 -1.21 -21.16
N GLU A 5 -4.62 0.11 -21.19
CA GLU A 5 -5.79 0.98 -21.17
C GLU A 5 -5.73 1.85 -22.42
N ASN A 6 -6.76 1.79 -23.27
CA ASN A 6 -6.82 2.55 -24.53
C ASN A 6 -5.51 2.45 -25.35
N THR A 7 -4.96 1.24 -25.52
CA THR A 7 -3.69 0.93 -26.21
C THR A 7 -2.40 1.38 -25.52
N THR A 8 -2.49 2.03 -24.35
CA THR A 8 -1.31 2.41 -23.54
C THR A 8 -1.01 1.33 -22.51
N GLN A 9 0.23 0.81 -22.51
CA GLN A 9 0.66 -0.17 -21.52
C GLN A 9 0.77 0.44 -20.11
N ARG A 10 0.08 -0.17 -19.13
CA ARG A 10 0.09 0.20 -17.71
C ARG A 10 0.94 -0.72 -16.84
N GLY A 11 1.23 -1.93 -17.35
CA GLY A 11 2.04 -2.91 -16.65
C GLY A 11 2.10 -4.24 -17.38
N SER A 12 2.72 -5.23 -16.75
CA SER A 12 2.81 -6.59 -17.27
C SER A 12 2.95 -7.65 -16.18
N ILE A 13 2.31 -8.80 -16.39
CA ILE A 13 2.62 -10.03 -15.66
C ILE A 13 3.51 -10.91 -16.55
N THR A 14 4.69 -11.23 -16.05
CA THR A 14 5.62 -12.16 -16.70
C THR A 14 5.84 -13.38 -15.80
N SER A 15 6.04 -14.54 -16.40
CA SER A 15 6.40 -15.78 -15.71
C SER A 15 7.53 -16.45 -16.46
N ASN A 16 8.47 -17.04 -15.73
CA ASN A 16 9.59 -17.82 -16.28
C ASN A 16 9.45 -19.32 -15.98
N GLY A 17 8.25 -19.77 -15.61
CA GLY A 17 7.95 -21.16 -15.23
C GLY A 17 8.14 -21.46 -13.74
N THR A 18 8.98 -20.71 -13.01
CA THR A 18 9.21 -20.91 -11.56
C THR A 18 8.84 -19.69 -10.72
N ALA A 19 8.85 -18.49 -11.31
CA ALA A 19 8.52 -17.24 -10.67
C ALA A 19 7.51 -16.45 -11.51
N THR A 20 6.80 -15.54 -10.83
CA THR A 20 5.89 -14.57 -11.44
C THR A 20 6.30 -13.16 -11.01
N ALA A 21 6.39 -12.24 -11.97
CA ALA A 21 6.65 -10.83 -11.71
C ALA A 21 5.43 -9.98 -12.11
N TYR A 22 5.04 -9.08 -11.22
CA TYR A 22 3.99 -8.09 -11.41
C TYR A 22 4.66 -6.73 -11.60
N ASN A 23 4.67 -6.24 -12.83
CA ASN A 23 5.39 -5.02 -13.19
C ASN A 23 4.41 -3.88 -13.41
N THR A 24 4.61 -2.76 -12.71
CA THR A 24 3.81 -1.54 -12.82
C THR A 24 4.66 -0.43 -13.45
N SER A 25 4.12 0.31 -14.42
CA SER A 25 4.84 1.41 -15.07
C SER A 25 5.21 2.52 -14.07
N SER A 26 6.47 2.99 -14.06
CA SER A 26 6.95 4.03 -13.13
C SER A 26 8.04 4.94 -13.72
N ASP A 27 8.22 4.93 -15.04
CA ASP A 27 9.20 5.76 -15.75
C ASP A 27 8.92 7.27 -15.55
N TYR A 28 9.96 8.10 -15.44
CA TYR A 28 9.79 9.54 -15.22
C TYR A 28 9.03 10.24 -16.36
N ARG A 29 9.10 9.71 -17.59
CA ARG A 29 8.38 10.25 -18.75
C ARG A 29 6.86 10.09 -18.63
N LEU A 30 6.39 9.26 -17.70
CA LEU A 30 4.98 9.06 -17.39
C LEU A 30 4.50 9.93 -16.22
N LYS A 31 5.38 10.76 -15.65
CA LYS A 31 5.10 11.57 -14.46
C LYS A 31 5.30 13.04 -14.79
N ASP A 32 4.31 13.85 -14.42
CA ASP A 32 4.44 15.31 -14.45
C ASP A 32 4.78 15.83 -13.04
N ASN A 33 5.66 16.82 -12.96
CA ASN A 33 6.05 17.53 -11.75
C ASN A 33 6.33 16.63 -10.50
N PRO A 34 7.30 15.70 -10.52
CA PRO A 34 7.63 14.90 -9.35
C PRO A 34 8.23 15.77 -8.22
N GLN A 35 7.67 15.65 -7.02
CA GLN A 35 8.11 16.38 -5.82
C GLN A 35 8.52 15.40 -4.71
N PRO A 36 9.35 15.84 -3.74
CA PRO A 36 9.63 15.05 -2.54
C PRO A 36 8.34 14.66 -1.81
N LEU A 37 8.28 13.42 -1.32
CA LEU A 37 7.16 12.96 -0.50
C LEU A 37 7.25 13.60 0.89
N THR A 38 6.15 14.24 1.31
CA THR A 38 6.02 14.88 2.64
C THR A 38 4.87 14.26 3.41
N GLY A 39 4.91 14.31 4.74
CA GLY A 39 3.83 13.81 5.60
C GLY A 39 3.86 12.30 5.88
N SER A 40 4.99 11.63 5.57
CA SER A 40 5.16 10.19 5.81
C SER A 40 4.94 9.80 7.27
N GLY A 41 5.41 10.60 8.23
CA GLY A 41 5.22 10.33 9.66
C GLY A 41 3.74 10.30 10.04
N SER A 42 3.00 11.35 9.68
CA SER A 42 1.55 11.41 9.93
C SER A 42 0.77 10.30 9.22
N PHE A 43 1.20 9.91 8.02
CA PHE A 43 0.63 8.75 7.32
C PHE A 43 0.85 7.46 8.11
N ILE A 44 2.09 7.18 8.52
CA ILE A 44 2.44 5.98 9.29
C ILE A 44 1.73 5.96 10.65
N ASP A 45 1.68 7.08 11.35
CA ASP A 45 1.02 7.21 12.66
C ASP A 45 -0.49 6.99 12.59
N ALA A 46 -1.13 7.30 11.47
CA ALA A 46 -2.56 7.10 11.26
C ALA A 46 -2.94 5.63 11.01
N LEU A 47 -1.98 4.80 10.58
CA LEU A 47 -2.23 3.38 10.33
C LEU A 47 -2.41 2.62 11.65
N LYS A 48 -3.31 1.62 11.64
CA LYS A 48 -3.66 0.82 12.82
C LYS A 48 -3.35 -0.66 12.57
N PRO A 49 -2.10 -1.13 12.76
CA PRO A 49 -1.78 -2.55 12.66
C PRO A 49 -2.60 -3.38 13.65
N LYS A 50 -3.11 -4.52 13.21
CA LYS A 50 -3.93 -5.45 14.01
C LYS A 50 -3.43 -6.88 13.87
N THR A 51 -3.75 -7.69 14.86
CA THR A 51 -3.77 -9.15 14.77
C THR A 51 -5.22 -9.63 14.89
N TRP A 52 -5.53 -10.80 14.32
CA TRP A 52 -6.86 -11.39 14.39
C TRP A 52 -6.79 -12.92 14.30
N GLU A 53 -7.93 -13.56 14.49
CA GLU A 53 -8.16 -14.96 14.15
C GLU A 53 -9.23 -15.02 13.06
N TRP A 54 -8.98 -15.83 12.02
CA TRP A 54 -9.93 -16.00 10.93
C TRP A 54 -11.17 -16.74 11.41
N ARG A 55 -12.36 -16.21 11.10
CA ARG A 55 -13.63 -16.82 11.49
C ARG A 55 -13.83 -18.24 10.93
N ASP A 56 -13.22 -18.54 9.78
CA ASP A 56 -13.36 -19.81 9.08
C ASP A 56 -12.64 -20.97 9.79
N ASN A 57 -11.43 -20.73 10.31
CA ASN A 57 -10.56 -21.81 10.80
C ASN A 57 -9.76 -21.46 12.06
N GLY A 58 -9.96 -20.29 12.65
CA GLY A 58 -9.24 -19.82 13.85
C GLY A 58 -7.75 -19.52 13.62
N SER A 59 -7.24 -19.60 12.39
CA SER A 59 -5.83 -19.30 12.12
C SER A 59 -5.52 -17.83 12.39
N LYS A 60 -4.30 -17.56 12.88
CA LYS A 60 -3.87 -16.20 13.25
C LYS A 60 -3.47 -15.40 12.02
N GLY A 61 -3.91 -14.15 11.97
CA GLY A 61 -3.53 -13.16 10.96
C GLY A 61 -2.91 -11.90 11.58
N VAL A 62 -2.20 -11.15 10.76
CA VAL A 62 -1.60 -9.84 11.08
C VAL A 62 -1.65 -8.95 9.85
N GLY A 63 -1.91 -7.65 10.05
CA GLY A 63 -2.09 -6.70 8.96
C GLY A 63 -3.00 -5.55 9.37
N PHE A 64 -3.96 -5.19 8.51
CA PHE A 64 -4.84 -4.03 8.72
C PHE A 64 -6.29 -4.36 8.37
N ILE A 65 -7.23 -3.56 8.90
CA ILE A 65 -8.63 -3.62 8.52
C ILE A 65 -8.88 -2.63 7.37
N ALA A 66 -9.46 -3.12 6.26
CA ALA A 66 -9.54 -2.37 5.01
C ALA A 66 -10.18 -0.97 5.15
N HIS A 67 -11.34 -0.84 5.79
CA HIS A 67 -11.98 0.49 5.95
C HIS A 67 -11.16 1.46 6.82
N GLU A 68 -10.41 0.98 7.83
CA GLU A 68 -9.53 1.84 8.62
C GLU A 68 -8.38 2.39 7.77
N VAL A 69 -7.85 1.56 6.85
CA VAL A 69 -6.84 2.01 5.90
C VAL A 69 -7.44 2.92 4.84
N GLN A 70 -8.67 2.69 4.42
CA GLN A 70 -9.35 3.51 3.41
C GLN A 70 -9.48 4.98 3.82
N GLU A 71 -9.61 5.26 5.13
CA GLU A 71 -9.60 6.63 5.68
C GLU A 71 -8.25 7.34 5.47
N VAL A 72 -7.14 6.60 5.37
CA VAL A 72 -5.77 7.12 5.26
C VAL A 72 -5.23 7.03 3.82
N SER A 73 -5.55 5.94 3.13
CA SER A 73 -5.08 5.56 1.80
C SER A 73 -6.24 5.01 0.96
N PRO A 74 -7.13 5.87 0.44
CA PRO A 74 -8.33 5.44 -0.27
C PRO A 74 -8.03 4.59 -1.51
N ARG A 75 -6.88 4.81 -2.15
CA ARG A 75 -6.48 4.13 -3.41
C ARG A 75 -5.92 2.72 -3.19
N THR A 76 -5.49 2.40 -1.98
CA THR A 76 -4.94 1.07 -1.64
C THR A 76 -6.04 0.07 -1.30
N VAL A 77 -7.27 0.55 -1.10
CA VAL A 77 -8.45 -0.25 -0.76
C VAL A 77 -9.42 -0.28 -1.93
N VAL A 78 -9.93 -1.46 -2.25
CA VAL A 78 -10.95 -1.66 -3.28
C VAL A 78 -12.26 -2.07 -2.62
N GLY A 79 -13.34 -1.41 -3.03
CA GLY A 79 -14.69 -1.63 -2.52
C GLY A 79 -15.06 -0.73 -1.34
N ASP A 80 -16.34 -0.70 -1.03
CA ASP A 80 -16.90 0.15 0.03
C ASP A 80 -17.16 -0.66 1.30
N LYS A 81 -17.07 0.02 2.45
CA LYS A 81 -17.39 -0.59 3.74
C LYS A 81 -18.87 -0.98 3.77
N ASP A 82 -19.14 -2.19 4.25
CA ASP A 82 -20.49 -2.75 4.40
C ASP A 82 -21.28 -2.86 3.08
N ALA A 83 -20.59 -2.88 1.93
CA ALA A 83 -21.23 -3.07 0.63
C ALA A 83 -21.96 -4.41 0.56
N VAL A 84 -23.09 -4.43 -0.16
CA VAL A 84 -23.88 -5.63 -0.43
C VAL A 84 -24.26 -5.71 -1.92
N ASP A 85 -24.42 -6.92 -2.43
CA ASP A 85 -24.93 -7.15 -3.78
C ASP A 85 -26.47 -7.00 -3.86
N LYS A 86 -27.01 -7.19 -5.06
CA LYS A 86 -28.46 -7.11 -5.32
C LYS A 86 -29.32 -8.09 -4.51
N ASP A 87 -28.71 -9.15 -3.97
CA ASP A 87 -29.37 -10.19 -3.18
C ASP A 87 -29.11 -9.99 -1.67
N GLY A 88 -28.51 -8.85 -1.28
CA GLY A 88 -28.19 -8.50 0.10
C GLY A 88 -26.97 -9.23 0.67
N LYS A 89 -26.17 -9.89 -0.17
CA LYS A 89 -24.96 -10.59 0.29
C LYS A 89 -23.80 -9.61 0.43
N PRO A 90 -23.00 -9.70 1.51
CA PRO A 90 -21.84 -8.84 1.70
C PRO A 90 -20.82 -8.93 0.55
N ILE A 91 -20.37 -7.77 0.08
CA ILE A 91 -19.23 -7.62 -0.82
C ILE A 91 -18.04 -7.18 0.05
N MET A 92 -17.05 -8.05 0.20
CA MET A 92 -15.88 -7.79 1.03
C MET A 92 -14.97 -6.74 0.38
N GLN A 93 -14.47 -5.80 1.18
CA GLN A 93 -13.38 -4.93 0.78
C GLN A 93 -12.07 -5.72 0.63
N ALA A 94 -11.22 -5.30 -0.29
CA ALA A 94 -9.88 -5.85 -0.49
C ALA A 94 -8.82 -4.75 -0.37
N MET A 95 -7.59 -5.14 -0.09
CA MET A 95 -6.49 -4.19 0.07
C MET A 95 -5.21 -4.67 -0.63
N GLU A 96 -4.52 -3.76 -1.30
CA GLU A 96 -3.22 -3.99 -1.91
C GLU A 96 -2.09 -3.69 -0.90
N TYR A 97 -1.71 -4.68 -0.09
CA TYR A 97 -0.65 -4.53 0.92
C TYR A 97 0.71 -4.09 0.35
N GLY A 98 0.98 -4.38 -0.93
CA GLY A 98 2.22 -4.03 -1.64
C GLY A 98 2.17 -2.70 -2.39
N SER A 99 1.19 -1.82 -2.12
CA SER A 99 1.00 -0.60 -2.89
C SER A 99 2.23 0.33 -2.81
N ALA A 100 2.48 1.07 -3.90
CA ALA A 100 3.60 2.00 -3.97
C ALA A 100 3.49 3.12 -2.91
N GLU A 101 2.27 3.49 -2.49
CA GLU A 101 2.04 4.51 -1.47
C GLU A 101 2.55 4.05 -0.09
N PHE A 102 2.24 2.82 0.32
CA PHE A 102 2.77 2.25 1.57
C PHE A 102 4.29 2.18 1.55
N ILE A 103 4.86 1.58 0.49
CA ILE A 103 6.31 1.39 0.37
C ILE A 103 7.04 2.74 0.38
N ALA A 104 6.55 3.73 -0.39
CA ALA A 104 7.18 5.05 -0.45
C ALA A 104 7.11 5.80 0.89
N ASN A 105 5.97 5.76 1.60
CA ASN A 105 5.85 6.37 2.92
C ASN A 105 6.75 5.70 3.96
N ILE A 106 6.84 4.37 3.98
CA ILE A 106 7.74 3.65 4.89
C ILE A 106 9.21 4.04 4.62
N VAL A 107 9.62 4.11 3.35
CA VAL A 107 10.99 4.50 2.98
C VAL A 107 11.27 5.95 3.38
N ALA A 108 10.36 6.88 3.09
CA ALA A 108 10.51 8.28 3.46
C ALA A 108 10.61 8.47 4.98
N GLU A 109 9.76 7.77 5.74
CA GLU A 109 9.79 7.84 7.20
C GLU A 109 11.06 7.22 7.77
N LEU A 110 11.52 6.08 7.24
CA LEU A 110 12.78 5.48 7.65
C LEU A 110 13.98 6.41 7.39
N GLN A 111 13.99 7.13 6.27
CA GLN A 111 15.02 8.12 5.97
C GLN A 111 14.96 9.30 6.95
N SER A 112 13.76 9.82 7.22
CA SER A 112 13.51 10.88 8.20
C SER A 112 14.01 10.49 9.60
N LEU A 113 13.65 9.28 10.07
CA LEU A 113 14.08 8.75 11.36
C LEU A 113 15.61 8.61 11.43
N ARG A 114 16.25 8.07 10.39
CA ARG A 114 17.72 7.96 10.34
C ARG A 114 18.41 9.32 10.43
N GLN A 115 17.87 10.33 9.77
CA GLN A 115 18.40 11.70 9.84
C GLN A 115 18.27 12.28 11.25
N ARG A 116 17.10 12.11 11.90
CA ARG A 116 16.87 12.56 13.28
C ARG A 116 17.79 11.85 14.28
N VAL A 117 17.97 10.53 14.15
CA VAL A 117 18.88 9.76 15.00
C VAL A 117 20.31 10.25 14.85
N ALA A 118 20.80 10.41 13.61
CA ALA A 118 22.15 10.91 13.37
C ALA A 118 22.38 12.32 13.96
N GLN A 119 21.36 13.19 13.89
CA GLN A 119 21.42 14.51 14.54
C GLN A 119 21.51 14.36 16.07
N LEU A 120 20.67 13.53 16.69
CA LEU A 120 20.68 13.34 18.14
C LEU A 120 21.99 12.73 18.65
N GLU A 121 22.53 11.72 17.95
CA GLU A 121 23.79 11.05 18.29
C GLU A 121 24.99 11.98 18.10
N GLY A 122 25.00 12.81 17.05
CA GLY A 122 26.04 13.81 16.82
C GLY A 122 26.02 15.01 17.77
N THR A 123 24.98 15.13 18.60
CA THR A 123 24.82 16.22 19.58
C THR A 123 25.08 15.76 21.03
N GLN A 124 25.46 14.50 21.26
CA GLN A 124 25.91 14.07 22.59
C GLN A 124 27.34 14.60 22.86
N PRO A 125 27.55 15.42 23.92
CA PRO A 125 28.88 15.93 24.30
C PRO A 125 29.83 14.84 24.80
#